data_AF-E8T5J3-F1
#
_entry.id   AF-E8T5J3-F1
#
_cell.length_a   1.000
_cell.length_b   1.000
_cell.length_c   1.000
_cell.angle_alpha   90.00
_cell.angle_beta   90.00
_cell.angle_gamma   90.00
#
_symmetry.space_group_name_H-M   'P 1'
#
loop_
_entity.id
_entity.type
_entity.pdbx_description
1 polymer ?
#
loop_
_entity_poly.entity_id
_entity_poly.type
_entity_poly.pdbx_seq_one_letter_code
_entity_poly.pdbx_strand_id
1 'polypeptide(L)'
;MGAFVGLKERFLAEKRELLSRVRKLYRDTGSWEEVEKLLKEEFKEELSFFRPNLFTYFLFIGGSLILPLLYMWKVAFEPGTTAHFIARLLFVIAAMFALKGIVGHYVVVFLNRDRFEAELKALKASLEGGKNGEQPN
;
A
#
# COMPACT_ATOMS: atom_id res chain seq x y z
N MET A 1 -11.93 12.87 -5.93
CA MET A 1 -11.72 11.64 -6.74
C MET A 1 -10.29 11.61 -7.21
N GLY A 2 -9.40 11.04 -6.40
CA GLY A 2 -8.00 10.83 -6.74
C GLY A 2 -7.57 9.53 -6.06
N ALA A 3 -8.20 8.43 -6.44
CA ALA A 3 -7.79 7.12 -5.96
C ALA A 3 -6.39 6.86 -6.53
N PHE A 4 -5.36 7.12 -5.72
CA PHE A 4 -4.03 6.64 -6.02
C PHE A 4 -4.14 5.12 -6.21
N VAL A 5 -3.83 4.63 -7.40
CA VAL A 5 -3.93 3.20 -7.73
C VAL A 5 -3.11 2.41 -6.71
N GLY A 6 -3.80 1.68 -5.84
CA GLY A 6 -3.23 0.87 -4.75
C GLY A 6 -3.48 1.40 -3.32
N LEU A 7 -3.92 2.64 -3.12
CA LEU A 7 -4.31 3.16 -1.80
C LEU A 7 -5.80 2.89 -1.54
N LYS A 8 -6.13 2.15 -0.48
CA LYS A 8 -7.53 1.92 -0.08
C LYS A 8 -8.02 2.98 0.89
N GLU A 9 -9.17 3.59 0.58
CA GLU A 9 -9.82 4.56 1.47
C GLU A 9 -10.53 3.89 2.63
N ARG A 10 -11.17 2.73 2.41
CA ARG A 10 -11.84 1.93 3.44
C ARG A 10 -11.68 0.44 3.17
N PHE A 11 -11.41 -0.37 4.19
CA PHE A 11 -11.27 -1.82 4.07
C PHE A 11 -12.59 -2.56 4.35
N LEU A 12 -13.24 -2.20 5.46
CA LEU A 12 -14.42 -2.90 5.98
C LEU A 12 -15.74 -2.24 5.54
N ALA A 13 -15.75 -0.94 5.29
CA ALA A 13 -16.99 -0.20 5.00
C ALA A 13 -17.70 -0.65 3.70
N GLU A 14 -16.94 -1.16 2.72
CA GLU A 14 -17.47 -1.62 1.44
C GLU A 14 -17.91 -3.09 1.49
N LYS A 15 -17.45 -3.88 2.46
CA LYS A 15 -17.76 -5.31 2.59
C LYS A 15 -18.79 -5.58 3.70
N ARG A 16 -20.04 -5.19 3.47
CA ARG A 16 -21.16 -5.41 4.41
C ARG A 16 -21.37 -6.89 4.78
N GLU A 17 -21.18 -7.80 3.83
CA GLU A 17 -21.27 -9.25 4.05
C GLU A 17 -20.15 -9.78 4.94
N LEU A 18 -18.95 -9.21 4.84
CA LEU A 18 -17.81 -9.59 5.66
C LEU A 18 -18.01 -9.13 7.11
N LEU A 19 -18.54 -7.93 7.29
CA LEU A 19 -18.91 -7.42 8.62
C LEU A 19 -20.00 -8.26 9.29
N SER A 20 -21.00 -8.73 8.54
CA SER A 20 -22.04 -9.60 9.11
C SER A 20 -21.48 -10.97 9.52
N ARG A 21 -20.58 -11.55 8.71
CA ARG A 21 -19.86 -12.79 9.04
C ARG A 21 -19.01 -12.66 10.29
N VAL A 22 -18.26 -11.57 10.40
CA VAL A 22 -17.40 -11.28 11.55
C VAL A 22 -18.21 -11.07 12.83
N ARG A 23 -19.32 -10.33 12.76
CA ARG A 23 -20.24 -10.18 13.90
C ARG A 23 -20.83 -11.51 14.35
N LYS A 24 -21.19 -12.37 13.40
CA LYS A 24 -21.69 -13.71 13.71
C LYS A 24 -20.62 -14.57 14.37
N LEU A 25 -19.41 -14.60 13.81
CA LEU A 25 -18.28 -15.32 14.38
C LEU A 25 -17.97 -14.85 15.81
N TYR A 26 -17.93 -13.54 16.05
CA TYR A 26 -17.73 -13.00 17.39
C TYR A 26 -18.84 -13.40 18.37
N ARG A 27 -20.09 -13.47 17.93
CA ARG A 27 -21.21 -13.94 18.78
C ARG A 27 -21.12 -15.44 19.08
N ASP A 28 -20.65 -16.23 18.12
CA ASP A 28 -20.60 -17.68 18.23
C ASP A 28 -19.41 -18.13 19.10
N THR A 29 -18.22 -17.54 18.94
CA THR A 29 -17.02 -17.92 19.70
C THR A 29 -16.65 -16.99 20.85
N GLY A 30 -17.13 -15.74 20.85
CA GLY A 30 -16.74 -14.73 21.86
C GLY A 30 -15.27 -14.30 21.79
N SER A 31 -14.50 -14.80 20.81
CA SER A 31 -13.07 -14.56 20.68
C SER A 31 -12.77 -13.49 19.65
N TRP A 32 -12.17 -12.38 20.09
CA TRP A 32 -11.64 -11.36 19.17
C TRP A 32 -10.46 -11.89 18.36
N GLU A 33 -9.66 -12.81 18.90
CA GLU A 33 -8.47 -13.34 18.21
C GLU A 33 -8.85 -14.08 16.92
N GLU A 34 -9.96 -14.83 16.92
CA GLU A 34 -10.45 -15.51 15.73
C GLU A 34 -10.94 -14.53 14.66
N VAL A 35 -11.64 -13.48 15.09
CA VAL A 35 -12.10 -12.40 14.21
C VAL A 35 -10.92 -11.69 13.56
N GLU A 36 -9.92 -11.33 14.36
CA GLU A 36 -8.71 -10.65 13.88
C GLU A 36 -7.94 -11.53 12.89
N LYS A 37 -7.83 -12.83 13.17
CA LYS A 37 -7.17 -13.80 12.28
C LYS A 37 -7.89 -13.88 10.93
N LEU A 38 -9.21 -14.02 10.92
CA LEU A 38 -10.01 -14.09 9.68
C LEU A 38 -9.84 -12.81 8.85
N LEU A 39 -9.89 -11.64 9.50
CA LEU A 39 -9.71 -10.36 8.82
C LEU A 39 -8.30 -10.19 8.27
N LYS A 40 -7.27 -10.56 9.03
CA LYS A 40 -5.87 -10.52 8.56
C LYS A 40 -5.64 -11.48 7.40
N GLU A 41 -6.27 -12.64 7.38
CA GLU A 41 -6.17 -13.59 6.26
C GLU A 41 -6.87 -13.05 5.00
N GLU A 42 -8.08 -12.54 5.12
CA GLU A 42 -8.85 -11.96 4.00
C GLU A 42 -8.10 -10.79 3.34
N PHE A 43 -7.52 -9.91 4.15
CA PHE A 43 -6.82 -8.71 3.67
C PHE A 43 -5.32 -8.93 3.48
N LYS A 44 -4.81 -10.16 3.62
CA LYS A 44 -3.37 -10.48 3.54
C LYS A 44 -2.76 -10.03 2.22
N GLU A 45 -3.43 -10.29 1.11
CA GLU A 45 -2.95 -9.87 -0.21
C GLU A 45 -2.99 -8.35 -0.38
N GLU A 46 -3.96 -7.69 0.24
CA GLU A 46 -4.12 -6.25 0.14
C GLU A 46 -3.10 -5.47 0.97
N LEU A 47 -2.68 -6.07 2.09
CA LEU A 47 -1.64 -5.59 3.00
C LEU A 47 -0.25 -6.07 2.60
N SER A 48 -0.17 -6.97 1.62
CA SER A 48 1.09 -7.52 1.15
C SER A 48 1.93 -6.44 0.49
N PHE A 49 3.21 -6.43 0.83
CA PHE A 49 4.21 -5.63 0.13
C PHE A 49 4.30 -5.98 -1.36
N PHE A 50 3.93 -7.21 -1.74
CA PHE A 50 4.01 -7.66 -3.13
C PHE A 50 2.86 -7.17 -4.01
N ARG A 51 1.85 -6.49 -3.44
CA ARG A 51 0.74 -5.95 -4.24
C ARG A 51 1.23 -4.77 -5.07
N PRO A 52 1.17 -4.84 -6.41
CA PRO A 52 1.62 -3.74 -7.24
C PRO A 52 0.75 -2.50 -7.04
N ASN A 53 1.37 -1.34 -6.96
CA ASN A 53 0.72 -0.03 -6.96
C ASN A 53 1.37 0.87 -8.01
N LEU A 54 0.83 2.09 -8.18
CA LEU A 54 1.35 3.05 -9.17
C LEU A 54 2.87 3.26 -9.06
N PHE A 55 3.38 3.33 -7.83
CA PHE A 55 4.80 3.58 -7.57
C PHE A 55 5.68 2.38 -7.90
N THR A 56 5.16 1.15 -7.81
CA THR A 56 5.84 -0.04 -8.32
C THR A 56 6.15 0.09 -9.81
N TYR A 57 5.24 0.67 -10.61
CA TYR A 57 5.50 0.89 -12.03
C TYR A 57 6.59 1.96 -12.27
N PHE A 58 6.62 3.03 -11.47
CA PHE A 58 7.71 4.00 -11.53
C PHE A 58 9.07 3.38 -11.17
N LEU A 59 9.09 2.44 -10.23
CA LEU A 59 10.29 1.68 -9.91
C LEU A 59 10.73 0.81 -11.09
N PHE A 60 9.83 0.05 -11.71
CA PHE A 60 10.21 -0.80 -12.85
C PHE A 60 10.69 0.01 -14.06
N ILE A 61 9.98 1.08 -14.41
CA ILE A 61 10.35 1.94 -15.55
C ILE A 61 11.66 2.67 -15.25
N GLY A 62 11.77 3.33 -14.08
CA GLY A 62 13.00 4.02 -13.70
C GLY A 62 14.18 3.06 -13.58
N GLY A 63 13.99 1.96 -12.86
CA GLY A 63 15.01 0.95 -12.60
C GLY A 63 15.54 0.26 -13.85
N SER A 64 14.65 -0.12 -14.77
CA SER A 64 15.07 -0.75 -16.03
C SER A 64 15.87 0.19 -16.93
N LEU A 65 15.64 1.49 -16.83
CA LEU A 65 16.36 2.50 -17.62
C LEU A 65 17.69 2.94 -16.99
N ILE A 66 17.89 2.76 -15.68
CA ILE A 66 19.12 3.19 -14.98
C ILE A 66 20.38 2.56 -15.58
N LEU A 67 20.41 1.24 -15.76
CA LEU A 67 21.61 0.55 -16.24
C LEU A 67 21.94 0.87 -17.71
N PRO A 68 20.98 0.82 -18.66
CA PRO A 68 21.24 1.24 -20.04
C PRO A 68 21.73 2.70 -20.13
N LEU A 69 21.09 3.62 -19.40
CA LEU A 69 21.46 5.03 -19.43
C LEU A 69 22.82 5.28 -18.78
N LEU A 70 23.16 4.54 -17.72
CA LEU A 70 24.49 4.58 -17.11
C LEU A 70 25.56 4.11 -18.09
N TYR A 71 25.31 3.02 -18.82
CA TYR A 71 26.21 2.54 -19.85
C TYR A 71 26.40 3.56 -20.97
N MET A 72 25.31 4.13 -21.48
CA MET A 72 25.39 5.17 -22.52
C MET A 72 26.17 6.39 -22.04
N TRP A 73 25.94 6.82 -20.80
CA TRP A 73 26.62 7.97 -20.22
C TRP A 73 28.12 7.72 -19.97
N LYS A 74 28.47 6.56 -19.40
CA LYS A 74 29.84 6.27 -18.96
C LYS A 74 30.74 5.65 -20.02
N VAL A 75 30.17 4.92 -20.98
CA VAL A 75 30.93 4.11 -21.93
C VAL A 75 30.71 4.57 -23.36
N ALA A 76 29.45 4.82 -23.77
CA ALA A 76 29.15 5.05 -25.19
C ALA A 76 29.42 6.50 -25.66
N PHE A 77 29.20 7.50 -24.81
CA PHE A 77 29.29 8.91 -25.22
C PHE A 77 30.48 9.63 -24.59
N GLU A 78 31.26 10.27 -25.45
CA GLU A 78 32.42 11.07 -25.06
C GLU A 78 32.01 12.32 -24.25
N PRO A 79 32.75 12.63 -23.16
CA PRO A 79 32.54 13.86 -22.39
C PRO A 79 32.62 15.10 -23.28
N GLY A 80 31.68 16.04 -23.09
CA GLY A 80 31.62 17.30 -23.86
C GLY A 80 30.66 17.27 -25.05
N THR A 81 30.12 16.10 -25.42
CA THR A 81 29.10 15.98 -26.46
C THR A 81 27.68 16.24 -25.94
N THR A 82 26.79 16.72 -26.81
CA THR A 82 25.36 16.87 -26.49
C THR A 82 24.72 15.52 -26.09
N ALA A 83 25.15 14.43 -26.73
CA ALA A 83 24.68 13.08 -26.42
C ALA A 83 25.07 12.64 -24.99
N HIS A 84 26.30 12.95 -24.56
CA HIS A 84 26.74 12.71 -23.17
C HIS A 84 25.90 13.49 -22.16
N PHE A 85 25.56 14.75 -22.46
CA PHE A 85 24.68 15.56 -21.61
C PHE A 85 23.27 14.97 -21.52
N ILE A 86 22.66 14.58 -22.64
CA ILE A 86 21.32 13.99 -22.68
C ILE A 86 21.29 12.66 -21.92
N ALA A 87 22.27 11.78 -22.14
CA ALA A 87 22.34 10.50 -21.43
C ALA A 87 22.44 10.69 -19.91
N ARG A 88 23.27 11.66 -19.47
CA ARG A 88 23.38 12.02 -18.04
C ARG A 88 22.06 12.56 -17.48
N LEU A 89 21.37 13.44 -18.23
CA LEU A 89 20.10 14.00 -17.80
C LEU A 89 19.02 12.91 -17.66
N LEU A 90 18.88 12.07 -18.67
CA LEU A 90 17.94 10.95 -18.65
C LEU A 90 18.27 9.97 -17.52
N PHE A 91 19.55 9.69 -17.27
CA PHE A 91 19.99 8.84 -16.16
C PHE A 91 19.52 9.41 -14.80
N VAL A 92 19.73 10.71 -14.57
CA VAL A 92 19.29 11.37 -13.33
C VAL A 92 17.77 11.31 -13.19
N ILE A 93 17.03 11.57 -14.26
CA ILE A 93 15.56 11.46 -14.26
C ILE A 93 15.12 10.03 -13.93
N ALA A 94 15.69 9.01 -14.59
CA ALA A 94 15.38 7.62 -14.33
C ALA A 94 15.67 7.22 -12.86
N ALA A 95 16.79 7.69 -12.31
CA ALA A 95 17.15 7.49 -10.91
C ALA A 95 16.14 8.14 -9.95
N MET A 96 15.69 9.36 -10.23
CA MET A 96 14.65 10.03 -9.44
C MET A 96 13.32 9.28 -9.50
N PHE A 97 12.92 8.78 -10.68
CA PHE A 97 11.71 7.99 -10.84
C PHE A 97 11.79 6.67 -10.07
N ALA A 98 12.92 5.97 -10.13
CA ALA A 98 13.12 4.73 -9.38
C ALA A 98 13.07 4.96 -7.86
N LEU A 99 13.75 6.02 -7.38
CA LEU A 99 13.73 6.38 -5.97
C LEU A 99 12.31 6.71 -5.49
N LYS A 100 11.59 7.54 -6.25
CA LYS A 100 10.20 7.89 -5.97
C LYS A 100 9.29 6.65 -6.03
N GLY A 101 9.57 5.71 -6.93
CA GLY A 101 8.87 4.44 -7.03
C GLY A 101 9.04 3.56 -5.79
N ILE A 102 10.27 3.39 -5.30
CA ILE A 102 10.53 2.63 -4.06
C ILE A 102 9.84 3.30 -2.88
N VAL A 103 10.13 4.58 -2.64
CA VAL A 103 9.61 5.31 -1.47
C VAL A 103 8.08 5.34 -1.50
N GLY A 104 7.49 5.69 -2.64
CA GLY A 104 6.03 5.76 -2.77
C GLY A 104 5.36 4.41 -2.60
N HIS A 105 5.99 3.33 -3.07
CA HIS A 105 5.44 1.99 -2.88
C HIS A 105 5.38 1.61 -1.39
N TYR A 106 6.47 1.83 -0.65
CA TYR A 106 6.52 1.61 0.79
C TYR A 106 5.48 2.45 1.54
N VAL A 107 5.36 3.74 1.19
CA VAL A 107 4.39 4.65 1.83
C VAL A 107 2.96 4.16 1.63
N VAL A 108 2.58 3.72 0.42
CA VAL A 108 1.23 3.21 0.16
C VAL A 108 0.94 1.94 0.96
N VAL A 109 1.89 1.00 1.02
CA VAL A 109 1.74 -0.24 1.82
C VAL A 109 1.59 0.11 3.30
N PHE A 110 2.40 1.04 3.80
CA PHE A 110 2.34 1.46 5.20
C PHE A 110 1.01 2.14 5.53
N LEU A 111 0.55 3.08 4.70
CA LEU A 111 -0.74 3.76 4.89
C LEU A 111 -1.91 2.79 4.85
N ASN A 112 -1.88 1.80 3.95
CA ASN A 112 -2.89 0.76 3.89
C ASN A 112 -2.93 -0.08 5.17
N ARG A 113 -1.75 -0.46 5.69
CA ARG A 113 -1.63 -1.21 6.95
C ARG A 113 -2.13 -0.42 8.15
N ASP A 114 -1.72 0.84 8.27
CA ASP A 114 -2.13 1.72 9.36
C ASP A 114 -3.66 1.93 9.37
N ARG A 115 -4.25 2.15 8.18
CA ARG A 115 -5.71 2.25 8.03
C ARG A 115 -6.43 0.97 8.42
N PHE A 116 -5.93 -0.18 7.99
CA PHE A 116 -6.51 -1.47 8.36
C PHE A 116 -6.45 -1.72 9.88
N GLU A 117 -5.31 -1.41 10.52
CA GLU A 117 -5.15 -1.52 11.97
C GLU A 117 -6.10 -0.57 12.72
N ALA A 118 -6.30 0.66 12.22
CA ALA A 118 -7.27 1.61 12.77
C ALA A 118 -8.72 1.10 12.65
N GLU A 119 -9.10 0.55 11.48
CA GLU A 119 -10.42 -0.02 11.26
C GLU A 119 -10.67 -1.27 12.12
N LEU A 120 -9.67 -2.14 12.28
CA LEU A 120 -9.73 -3.28 13.19
C LEU A 120 -9.97 -2.84 14.63
N LYS A 121 -9.24 -1.82 15.10
CA LYS A 121 -9.41 -1.28 16.45
C LYS A 121 -10.80 -0.68 16.67
N ALA A 122 -11.33 0.03 15.66
CA ALA A 122 -12.69 0.55 15.71
C ALA A 122 -13.75 -0.56 15.75
N LEU A 123 -13.55 -1.63 14.97
CA LEU A 123 -14.43 -2.80 14.99
C LEU A 123 -14.39 -3.52 16.34
N LYS A 124 -13.20 -3.70 16.92
CA LYS A 124 -13.02 -4.27 18.27
C LYS A 124 -13.81 -3.48 19.30
N ALA A 125 -13.65 -2.16 19.32
CA ALA A 125 -14.39 -1.28 20.22
C ALA A 125 -15.91 -1.38 20.02
N SER A 126 -16.38 -1.52 18.78
CA SER A 126 -17.80 -1.71 18.49
C SER A 126 -18.35 -3.07 18.95
N LEU A 127 -17.52 -4.11 19.02
CA LEU A 127 -17.93 -5.47 19.40
C LEU A 127 -17.81 -5.73 20.91
N GLU A 128 -16.72 -5.27 21.53
CA GLU A 128 -16.47 -5.41 22.97
C GLU A 128 -17.18 -4.30 23.79
N GLY A 129 -17.37 -3.11 23.21
CA GLY A 129 -17.88 -1.91 23.88
C GLY A 129 -19.39 -1.67 23.77
N GLY A 130 -20.18 -2.68 23.42
CA GLY A 130 -21.66 -2.58 23.38
C GLY A 130 -22.37 -2.52 24.75
N LYS A 131 -21.63 -2.38 25.86
CA LYS A 131 -22.19 -2.27 27.23
C LYS A 131 -22.20 -0.87 27.84
N ASN A 132 -21.82 0.19 27.11
CA ASN A 132 -21.88 1.57 27.60
C ASN A 132 -22.92 2.41 26.84
N GLY A 133 -24.09 1.82 26.59
CA GLY A 133 -25.21 2.47 25.91
C GLY A 133 -26.57 2.17 26.54
N GLU A 134 -26.64 1.68 27.78
CA GLU A 134 -27.87 1.84 28.57
C GLU A 134 -27.98 3.33 28.91
N GLN A 135 -28.72 4.06 28.08
CA GLN A 135 -29.31 5.31 28.51
C GLN A 135 -30.18 4.97 29.73
N PRO A 136 -29.90 5.49 30.93
CA PRO A 136 -30.87 5.43 32.00
C PRO A 136 -32.05 6.31 31.58
N ASN A 137 -33.25 5.75 31.65
CA ASN A 137 -34.52 6.43 31.45
C ASN A 137 -34.63 7.72 32.27
#